data_AF-A0A6G9Z4Y3-F1
#
_entry.id   AF-A0A6G9Z4Y3-F1
#
_cell.length_a   1.000
_cell.length_b   1.000
_cell.length_c   1.000
_cell.angle_alpha   90.00
_cell.angle_beta   90.00
_cell.angle_gamma   90.00
#
_symmetry.space_group_name_H-M   'P 1'
#
loop_
_entity.id
_entity.type
_entity.pdbx_description
1 polymer ?
#
loop_
_entity_poly.entity_id
_entity_poly.type
_entity_poly.pdbx_seq_one_letter_code
_entity_poly.pdbx_strand_id
1 'polypeptide(L)'
;MDTPRRGCEQPRIYTPPRRELTRETSHGFSVIEFAENTLGIRLLPWQKWLFLHALELRDDGLYRFRTVLVLVARQSGKTFVMLILALCHLYVRGSRTVIGTAQDLANAEKAWGEAVEIAESVPELAAGIRHVVKVNGKKSLVLAGGQQ
;
A
#
# COMPACT_ATOMS: atom_id res chain seq x y z
N MET A 1 22.02 28.58 14.51
CA MET A 1 21.52 28.06 13.21
C MET A 1 20.22 27.34 13.50
N ASP A 2 19.13 27.74 12.87
CA ASP A 2 17.81 27.17 13.12
C ASP A 2 17.78 25.74 12.56
N THR A 3 17.46 24.75 13.40
CA THR A 3 17.43 23.35 12.98
C THR A 3 16.37 23.20 11.89
N PRO A 4 16.70 22.66 10.69
CA PRO A 4 15.72 22.53 9.64
C PRO A 4 14.52 21.71 10.14
N ARG A 5 13.32 22.29 10.04
CA ARG A 5 12.08 21.60 10.43
C ARG A 5 11.88 20.38 9.54
N ARG A 6 12.03 19.19 10.12
CA ARG A 6 11.73 17.91 9.47
C ARG A 6 10.29 17.49 9.80
N GLY A 7 9.71 16.63 8.96
CA GLY A 7 8.40 16.03 9.26
C GLY A 7 8.44 15.19 10.54
N CYS A 8 7.27 14.94 11.13
CA CYS A 8 7.12 14.04 12.28
C CYS A 8 6.67 12.66 11.77
N GLU A 9 7.42 11.62 12.10
CA GLU A 9 7.07 10.23 11.74
C GLU A 9 5.80 9.77 12.45
N GLN A 10 5.73 10.00 13.77
CA GLN A 10 4.65 9.55 14.60
C GLN A 10 3.48 10.56 14.57
N PRO A 11 2.24 10.12 14.33
CA PRO A 11 1.07 10.99 14.38
C PRO A 11 0.78 11.46 15.82
N ARG A 12 0.16 12.64 15.94
CA ARG A 12 -0.26 13.20 17.23
C ARG A 12 -1.34 12.35 17.93
N ILE A 13 -2.22 11.73 17.16
CA ILE A 13 -3.32 10.90 17.64
C ILE A 13 -3.28 9.60 16.86
N TYR A 14 -3.24 8.49 17.56
CA TYR A 14 -3.29 7.14 16.98
C TYR A 14 -3.83 6.14 18.00
N THR A 15 -4.23 4.97 17.51
CA THR A 15 -4.53 3.82 18.37
C THR A 15 -3.21 3.12 18.69
N PRO A 16 -2.77 3.04 19.96
CA PRO A 16 -1.54 2.35 20.31
C PRO A 16 -1.58 0.87 19.91
N PRO A 17 -0.42 0.27 19.58
CA PRO A 17 -0.35 -1.15 19.26
C PRO A 17 -0.78 -1.96 20.49
N ARG A 18 -1.47 -3.08 20.29
CA ARG A 18 -1.96 -3.93 21.39
C ARG A 18 -0.83 -4.73 22.03
N ARG A 19 0.25 -4.95 21.27
CA ARG A 19 1.45 -5.70 21.61
C ARG A 19 2.64 -5.17 20.81
N GLU A 20 3.83 -5.68 21.07
CA GLU A 20 5.00 -5.36 20.27
C GLU A 20 4.76 -5.67 18.78
N LEU A 21 5.15 -4.75 17.90
CA LEU A 21 5.05 -4.90 16.45
C LEU A 21 6.32 -5.56 15.93
N THR A 22 6.18 -6.81 15.48
CA THR A 22 7.23 -7.63 14.89
C THR A 22 6.74 -8.17 13.54
N ARG A 23 7.61 -8.89 12.82
CA ARG A 23 7.27 -9.56 11.56
C ARG A 23 6.12 -10.56 11.71
N GLU A 24 5.94 -11.11 12.91
CA GLU A 24 4.88 -12.07 13.22
C GLU A 24 3.57 -11.38 13.60
N THR A 25 3.64 -10.18 14.17
CA THR A 25 2.46 -9.46 14.70
C THR A 25 1.97 -8.34 13.80
N SER A 26 2.65 -8.04 12.69
CA SER A 26 2.22 -7.07 11.69
C SER A 26 2.67 -7.41 10.27
N HIS A 27 1.74 -7.40 9.32
CA HIS A 27 2.10 -7.50 7.90
C HIS A 27 2.78 -6.23 7.36
N GLY A 28 2.85 -5.15 8.15
CA GLY A 28 3.52 -3.91 7.74
C GLY A 28 4.98 -4.12 7.35
N PHE A 29 5.67 -5.05 8.01
CA PHE A 29 7.04 -5.41 7.65
C PHE A 29 7.14 -5.99 6.23
N SER A 30 6.23 -6.89 5.87
CA SER A 30 6.18 -7.48 4.53
C SER A 30 5.87 -6.44 3.45
N VAL A 31 4.99 -5.47 3.74
CA VAL A 31 4.70 -4.36 2.81
C VAL A 31 5.92 -3.46 2.62
N ILE A 32 6.65 -3.15 3.69
CA ILE A 32 7.87 -2.34 3.62
C ILE A 32 8.95 -3.05 2.79
N GLU A 33 9.15 -4.35 3.01
CA GLU A 33 10.10 -5.14 2.23
C GLU A 33 9.73 -5.23 0.76
N PHE A 34 8.44 -5.43 0.45
CA PHE A 34 7.97 -5.41 -0.92
C PHE A 34 8.24 -4.05 -1.58
N ALA A 35 7.95 -2.95 -0.89
CA ALA A 35 8.20 -1.61 -1.40
C ALA A 35 9.69 -1.36 -1.66
N GLU A 36 10.56 -1.64 -0.69
CA GLU A 36 11.97 -1.25 -0.76
C GLU A 36 12.82 -2.24 -1.57
N ASN A 37 12.54 -3.54 -1.48
CA ASN A 37 13.38 -4.58 -2.08
C ASN A 37 12.84 -5.11 -3.41
N THR A 38 11.52 -5.09 -3.63
CA THR A 38 10.90 -5.56 -4.89
C THR A 38 10.60 -4.39 -5.83
N LEU A 39 9.96 -3.33 -5.32
CA LEU A 39 9.61 -2.17 -6.14
C LEU A 39 10.74 -1.14 -6.25
N GLY A 40 11.78 -1.23 -5.41
CA GLY A 40 12.86 -0.22 -5.35
C GLY A 40 12.39 1.15 -4.88
N ILE A 41 11.23 1.23 -4.20
CA ILE A 41 10.63 2.48 -3.73
C ILE A 41 11.04 2.73 -2.29
N ARG A 42 11.74 3.85 -2.06
CA ARG A 42 12.08 4.30 -0.71
C ARG A 42 10.87 4.93 -0.02
N LEU A 43 10.45 4.35 1.10
CA LEU A 43 9.35 4.87 1.90
C LEU A 43 9.80 6.00 2.84
N LEU A 44 8.92 6.99 3.01
CA LEU A 44 9.06 7.99 4.06
C LEU A 44 8.86 7.34 5.43
N PRO A 45 9.50 7.84 6.51
CA PRO A 45 9.36 7.28 7.84
C PRO A 45 7.91 7.10 8.29
N TRP A 46 7.05 8.11 8.06
CA TRP A 46 5.63 8.04 8.43
C TRP A 46 4.85 6.97 7.66
N GLN A 47 5.25 6.65 6.42
CA GLN A 47 4.62 5.60 5.61
C GLN A 47 4.97 4.23 6.17
N LYS A 48 6.23 4.03 6.58
CA LYS A 48 6.66 2.81 7.29
C LYS A 48 5.89 2.67 8.60
N TRP A 49 5.88 3.73 9.41
CA TRP A 49 5.13 3.78 10.66
C TRP A 49 3.66 3.39 10.44
N LEU A 50 3.01 3.96 9.42
CA LEU A 50 1.63 3.66 9.08
C LEU A 50 1.46 2.17 8.74
N PHE A 51 2.28 1.58 7.88
CA PHE A 51 2.14 0.16 7.53
C PHE A 51 2.29 -0.75 8.76
N LEU A 52 3.27 -0.49 9.61
CA LEU A 52 3.52 -1.28 10.81
C LEU A 52 2.30 -1.29 11.75
N HIS A 53 1.67 -0.13 11.94
CA HIS A 53 0.56 0.01 12.89
C HIS A 53 -0.79 -0.35 12.26
N ALA A 54 -1.04 0.02 11.01
CA ALA A 54 -2.31 -0.22 10.32
C ALA A 54 -2.54 -1.70 10.01
N LEU A 55 -1.47 -2.48 9.83
CA LEU A 55 -1.52 -3.90 9.45
C LEU A 55 -1.18 -4.84 10.61
N GLU A 56 -1.40 -4.37 11.85
CA GLU A 56 -1.32 -5.18 13.06
C GLU A 56 -2.29 -6.37 12.98
N LEU A 57 -1.81 -7.54 13.38
CA LEU A 57 -2.56 -8.80 13.40
C LEU A 57 -3.06 -9.10 14.81
N ARG A 58 -4.17 -9.81 14.90
CA ARG A 58 -4.64 -10.47 16.13
C ARG A 58 -3.95 -11.83 16.27
N ASP A 59 -4.21 -12.52 17.37
CA ASP A 59 -3.63 -13.84 17.65
C ASP A 59 -4.11 -14.93 16.67
N ASP A 60 -5.25 -14.70 16.01
CA ASP A 60 -5.78 -15.58 14.96
C ASP A 60 -5.21 -15.28 13.55
N GLY A 61 -4.23 -14.38 13.45
CA GLY A 61 -3.58 -14.02 12.19
C GLY A 61 -4.42 -13.10 11.28
N LEU A 62 -5.62 -12.70 11.70
CA LEU A 62 -6.44 -11.72 10.98
C LEU A 62 -6.05 -10.30 11.38
N TYR A 63 -6.31 -9.33 10.51
CA TYR A 63 -6.07 -7.91 10.82
C TYR A 63 -6.88 -7.46 12.04
N ARG A 64 -6.20 -6.74 12.94
CA ARG A 64 -6.84 -6.08 14.10
C ARG A 64 -7.86 -5.03 13.64
N PHE A 65 -7.53 -4.31 12.58
CA PHE A 65 -8.35 -3.23 12.05
C PHE A 65 -9.05 -3.66 10.77
N ARG A 66 -10.38 -3.62 10.79
CA ARG A 66 -11.19 -3.74 9.56
C ARG A 66 -11.18 -2.46 8.73
N THR A 67 -11.04 -1.31 9.41
CA THR A 67 -11.03 0.03 8.81
C THR A 67 -9.91 0.84 9.44
N VAL A 68 -9.09 1.47 8.61
CA VAL A 68 -8.00 2.36 9.03
C VAL A 68 -8.30 3.76 8.53
N LEU A 69 -8.33 4.73 9.45
CA LEU A 69 -8.48 6.15 9.13
C LEU A 69 -7.11 6.84 9.24
N VAL A 70 -6.73 7.59 8.22
CA VAL A 70 -5.43 8.30 8.18
C VAL A 70 -5.67 9.78 7.91
N LEU A 71 -5.21 10.64 8.82
CA LEU A 71 -5.23 12.09 8.66
C LEU A 71 -3.82 12.61 8.41
N VAL A 72 -3.56 13.07 7.18
CA VAL A 72 -2.25 13.57 6.76
C VAL A 72 -2.39 14.83 5.90
N ALA A 73 -1.35 15.65 5.89
CA ALA A 73 -1.30 16.86 5.07
C ALA A 73 -1.38 16.54 3.57
N ARG A 74 -1.74 17.55 2.76
CA ARG A 74 -1.71 17.45 1.29
C ARG A 74 -0.28 17.19 0.81
N GLN A 75 -0.16 16.49 -0.32
CA GLN A 75 1.13 16.19 -0.98
C GLN A 75 2.16 15.44 -0.09
N SER A 76 1.68 14.71 0.92
CA SER A 76 2.51 13.91 1.84
C SER A 76 2.99 12.57 1.25
N GLY A 77 2.60 12.22 0.02
CA GLY A 77 2.84 10.90 -0.56
C GLY A 77 1.79 9.84 -0.18
N LYS A 78 0.60 10.25 0.29
CA LYS A 78 -0.48 9.33 0.69
C LYS A 78 -0.99 8.41 -0.42
N THR A 79 -0.93 8.86 -1.68
CA THR A 79 -1.33 8.03 -2.82
C THR A 79 -0.42 6.80 -2.95
N PHE A 80 0.90 7.00 -2.83
CA PHE A 80 1.87 5.89 -2.89
C PHE A 80 1.61 4.80 -1.83
N VAL A 81 1.18 5.18 -0.63
CA VAL A 81 0.79 4.20 0.41
C VAL A 81 -0.31 3.28 -0.11
N MET A 82 -1.34 3.84 -0.75
CA MET A 82 -2.45 3.07 -1.30
C MET A 82 -2.02 2.17 -2.46
N LEU A 83 -1.16 2.67 -3.37
CA LEU A 83 -0.66 1.89 -4.51
C LEU A 83 0.18 0.69 -4.04
N ILE A 84 1.13 0.94 -3.13
CA ILE A 84 2.01 -0.10 -2.58
C ILE A 84 1.20 -1.15 -1.83
N LEU A 85 0.22 -0.72 -1.02
CA LEU A 85 -0.65 -1.65 -0.31
C LEU A 85 -1.47 -2.51 -1.29
N ALA A 86 -2.03 -1.90 -2.32
CA ALA A 86 -2.82 -2.62 -3.33
C ALA A 86 -1.97 -3.67 -4.06
N LEU A 87 -0.79 -3.30 -4.55
CA LEU A 87 0.13 -4.22 -5.22
C LEU A 87 0.62 -5.32 -4.28
N CYS A 88 0.96 -5.00 -3.03
CA CYS A 88 1.34 -6.01 -2.05
C CYS A 88 0.18 -6.99 -1.78
N HIS A 89 -1.06 -6.50 -1.73
CA HIS A 89 -2.22 -7.37 -1.56
C HIS A 89 -2.42 -8.33 -2.74
N LEU A 90 -2.19 -7.87 -3.97
CA LEU A 90 -2.30 -8.69 -5.17
C LEU A 90 -1.16 -9.72 -5.28
N TYR A 91 0.10 -9.26 -5.22
CA TYR A 91 1.28 -10.09 -5.51
C TYR A 91 1.77 -10.90 -4.31
N VAL A 92 1.77 -10.31 -3.11
CA VAL A 92 2.35 -10.96 -1.91
C VAL A 92 1.27 -11.64 -1.07
N ARG A 93 0.10 -11.01 -0.93
CA ARG A 93 -0.99 -11.59 -0.14
C ARG A 93 -1.92 -12.51 -0.92
N GLY A 94 -1.89 -12.46 -2.25
CA GLY A 94 -2.80 -13.23 -3.09
C GLY A 94 -4.27 -12.88 -2.86
N SER A 95 -4.57 -11.64 -2.46
CA SER A 95 -5.94 -11.17 -2.25
C SER A 95 -6.70 -11.24 -3.57
N ARG A 96 -7.90 -11.84 -3.56
CA ARG A 96 -8.68 -12.07 -4.78
C ARG A 96 -9.04 -10.77 -5.50
N THR A 97 -9.37 -9.72 -4.76
CA THR A 97 -9.77 -8.44 -5.36
C THR A 97 -9.35 -7.27 -4.47
N VAL A 98 -8.77 -6.24 -5.09
CA VAL A 98 -8.47 -4.96 -4.47
C VAL A 98 -9.17 -3.85 -5.25
N ILE A 99 -9.93 -3.00 -4.56
CA ILE A 99 -10.67 -1.90 -5.19
C ILE A 99 -10.09 -0.58 -4.71
N GLY A 100 -9.53 0.19 -5.65
CA GLY A 100 -9.15 1.58 -5.45
C GLY A 100 -10.32 2.52 -5.74
N THR A 101 -10.59 3.46 -4.84
CA THR A 101 -11.62 4.50 -5.02
C THR A 101 -11.01 5.88 -4.84
N ALA A 102 -11.51 6.86 -5.60
CA ALA A 102 -11.17 8.27 -5.45
C ALA A 102 -12.43 9.13 -5.50
N GLN A 103 -12.26 10.44 -5.27
CA GLN A 103 -13.36 11.41 -5.30
C GLN A 103 -14.00 11.53 -6.70
N ASP A 104 -13.21 11.37 -7.75
CA ASP A 104 -13.66 11.38 -9.14
C ASP A 104 -12.97 10.29 -9.95
N LEU A 105 -13.54 10.01 -11.13
CA LEU A 105 -13.04 8.95 -12.02
C LEU A 105 -11.62 9.23 -12.49
N ALA A 106 -11.28 10.47 -12.85
CA ALA A 106 -9.96 10.82 -13.36
C ALA A 106 -8.85 10.52 -12.34
N ASN A 107 -9.08 10.82 -11.07
CA ASN A 107 -8.15 10.52 -9.99
C ASN A 107 -8.04 9.00 -9.73
N ALA A 108 -9.15 8.27 -9.80
CA ALA A 108 -9.13 6.81 -9.67
C ALA A 108 -8.35 6.16 -10.82
N GLU A 109 -8.58 6.62 -12.04
CA GLU A 109 -7.91 6.13 -13.24
C GLU A 109 -6.42 6.45 -13.25
N LYS A 110 -6.03 7.64 -12.76
CA LYS A 110 -4.62 8.02 -12.60
C LYS A 110 -3.92 7.11 -11.60
N ALA A 111 -4.49 6.93 -10.40
CA ALA A 111 -3.91 6.07 -9.38
C ALA A 111 -3.81 4.61 -9.86
N TRP A 112 -4.83 4.12 -10.57
CA TRP A 112 -4.78 2.79 -11.18
C TRP A 112 -3.69 2.69 -12.24
N GLY A 113 -3.55 3.70 -13.11
CA GLY A 113 -2.50 3.74 -14.13
C GLY A 113 -1.10 3.70 -13.50
N GLU A 114 -0.87 4.51 -12.46
CA GLU A 114 0.39 4.51 -11.70
C GLU A 114 0.68 3.12 -11.08
N ALA A 115 -0.34 2.41 -10.58
CA ALA A 115 -0.16 1.04 -10.07
C ALA A 115 0.26 0.05 -11.16
N VAL A 116 -0.36 0.14 -12.34
CA VAL A 116 -0.02 -0.69 -13.50
C VAL A 116 1.40 -0.41 -13.97
N GLU A 117 1.77 0.87 -14.10
CA GLU A 117 3.12 1.26 -14.51
C GLU A 117 4.19 0.74 -13.55
N ILE A 118 3.96 0.86 -12.23
CA ILE A 118 4.85 0.29 -11.22
C ILE A 118 4.98 -1.24 -11.41
N ALA A 119 3.87 -1.95 -11.56
CA ALA A 119 3.89 -3.40 -11.76
C ALA A 119 4.61 -3.83 -13.06
N GLU A 120 4.37 -3.12 -14.17
CA GLU A 120 5.01 -3.40 -15.46
C GLU A 120 6.53 -3.08 -15.44
N SER A 121 6.97 -2.12 -14.62
CA SER A 121 8.37 -1.74 -14.49
C SER A 121 9.26 -2.78 -13.79
N VAL A 122 8.66 -3.71 -13.03
CA VAL A 122 9.39 -4.77 -12.32
C VAL A 122 9.23 -6.08 -13.09
N PRO A 123 10.30 -6.63 -13.71
CA PRO A 123 10.20 -7.78 -14.60
C PRO A 123 9.50 -9.01 -13.99
N GLU A 124 9.75 -9.28 -12.70
CA GLU A 124 9.12 -10.38 -11.97
C GLU A 124 7.60 -10.19 -11.81
N LEU A 125 7.15 -8.96 -11.52
CA LEU A 125 5.73 -8.65 -11.39
C LEU A 125 5.04 -8.64 -12.75
N ALA A 126 5.69 -8.05 -13.76
CA ALA A 126 5.22 -8.00 -15.13
C ALA A 126 4.94 -9.41 -15.69
N ALA A 127 5.79 -10.39 -15.39
CA ALA A 127 5.60 -11.79 -15.78
C ALA A 127 4.33 -12.42 -15.17
N GLY A 128 3.86 -11.91 -14.03
CA GLY A 128 2.63 -12.36 -13.37
C GLY A 128 1.35 -11.75 -13.93
N ILE A 129 1.45 -10.71 -14.77
CA ILE A 129 0.29 -10.02 -15.36
C ILE A 129 -0.30 -10.87 -16.49
N ARG A 130 -1.58 -11.25 -16.37
CA ARG A 130 -2.30 -11.94 -17.44
C ARG A 130 -2.82 -10.96 -18.48
N HIS A 131 -3.49 -9.90 -18.05
CA HIS A 131 -3.97 -8.84 -18.94
C HIS A 131 -4.33 -7.57 -18.15
N VAL A 132 -4.28 -6.44 -18.86
CA VAL A 132 -4.66 -5.12 -18.36
C VAL A 132 -5.85 -4.62 -19.17
N VAL A 133 -6.98 -4.36 -18.52
CA VAL A 133 -8.18 -3.82 -19.17
C VAL A 133 -8.12 -2.29 -19.10
N LYS A 134 -8.20 -1.63 -20.26
CA LYS A 134 -8.12 -0.16 -20.41
C LYS A 134 -9.37 0.45 -21.08
N VAL A 135 -10.55 -0.15 -20.92
CA VAL A 135 -11.78 0.34 -21.55
C VAL A 135 -12.49 1.37 -20.67
N ASN A 136 -13.21 2.32 -21.28
CA ASN A 136 -13.94 3.36 -20.56
C ASN A 136 -14.89 2.75 -19.52
N GLY A 137 -14.75 3.17 -18.26
CA GLY A 137 -15.57 2.67 -17.14
C GLY A 137 -15.18 1.29 -16.60
N LYS A 138 -14.18 0.61 -17.17
CA LYS A 138 -13.66 -0.67 -16.64
C LYS A 138 -12.15 -0.73 -16.80
N LYS A 139 -11.45 -0.39 -15.72
CA LYS A 139 -9.99 -0.54 -15.60
C LYS A 139 -9.66 -1.62 -14.57
N SER A 140 -8.86 -2.61 -14.96
CA SER A 140 -8.46 -3.71 -14.07
C SER A 140 -7.09 -4.27 -14.47
N LEU A 141 -6.28 -4.61 -13.47
CA LEU A 141 -5.02 -5.34 -13.62
C LEU A 141 -5.28 -6.77 -13.17
N VAL A 142 -5.21 -7.75 -14.08
CA VAL A 142 -5.53 -9.14 -13.72
C VAL A 142 -4.27 -9.99 -13.76
N LEU A 143 -3.96 -10.67 -12.65
CA LEU A 143 -2.82 -11.58 -12.55
C LEU A 143 -3.18 -12.98 -13.08
N ALA A 144 -2.16 -13.79 -13.39
CA ALA A 144 -2.34 -15.16 -13.87
C ALA A 144 -3.16 -16.05 -12.90
N GLY A 145 -3.01 -15.80 -11.59
CA GLY A 145 -3.78 -16.48 -10.52
C GLY A 145 -5.22 -15.96 -10.34
N GLY A 146 -5.65 -14.96 -11.11
CA GLY A 146 -7.00 -14.39 -11.06
C GLY A 146 -7.22 -13.32 -9.99
N GLN A 147 -6.17 -12.87 -9.30
CA GLN A 147 -6.19 -11.65 -8.47
C GLN A 147 -6.37 -10.42 -9.36
N GLN A 148 -7.15 -9.43 -8.90
CA GLN A 148 -7.43 -8.20 -9.66
C GLN A 148 -7.63 -6.95 -8.82
#